data_AF-A0AAD9Z8W9-F1
#
_entry.id   AF-A0AAD9Z8W9-F1
#
_cell.length_a   1.000
_cell.length_b   1.000
_cell.length_c   1.000
_cell.angle_alpha   90.00
_cell.angle_beta   90.00
_cell.angle_gamma   90.00
#
_symmetry.space_group_name_H-M   'P 1'
#
loop_
_entity.id
_entity.type
_entity.pdbx_description
1 polymer ?
#
loop_
_entity_poly.entity_id
_entity_poly.type
_entity_poly.pdbx_seq_one_letter_code
_entity_poly.pdbx_strand_id
1 'polypeptide(L)'
;MLLTGATLGWEDIDRVKVLVRENGITQLLQLWQKNKDRDDDPWLWGDEIEGVLVSFNDAVRDVKPLLGARAVLESLAAKAVPDGRGRDPCSSWPLFFHEVASFNLEAVPGKPLGCCSRDMLDVELNMKWRRAMDNSQRIPKPRFASNSTYIADDLRHREEYVDPNLVINGVNGGIDERLATHFAHLFIRDPLVIYAKDVETFNLKETSHFEGIHKNIGWRVEFRPMEVQMTDFENAAFATFIVLLSQAILHFDLNFYVPIKKVDENMEKAHVRDAVLHEKFHFRKDPLSSPHLARSMIGNSSHESMPNETTSEEVSSAGTFSGQISFDWSSNRGSSSNCSFIDEPAISENSTEHLPSHGQSQERPWSVEDEYASMGIDEIVNGQCSSSDGFPGLIPLAKRYLDTTNFTSEARAKVDSYLTLIGSRASGASWTSAKWQREFIHNHSEYKKDSVVGERVAYDMLRAVKEITESNGKAEVGREMYSF
;
A
#
# COMPACT_ATOMS: atom_id res chain seq x y z
N MET A 1 -1.69 -15.20 -20.30
CA MET A 1 -1.39 -14.43 -21.54
C MET A 1 -2.54 -13.46 -21.73
N LEU A 2 -2.28 -12.15 -21.86
CA LEU A 2 -3.34 -11.16 -22.09
C LEU A 2 -4.11 -11.51 -23.37
N LEU A 3 -5.42 -11.26 -23.35
CA LEU A 3 -6.31 -11.46 -24.48
C LEU A 3 -5.84 -10.60 -25.65
N THR A 4 -5.39 -11.23 -26.74
CA THR A 4 -5.06 -10.52 -27.98
C THR A 4 -6.33 -10.02 -28.67
N GLY A 5 -6.28 -8.82 -29.25
CA GLY A 5 -7.38 -8.20 -29.98
C GLY A 5 -7.03 -6.79 -30.44
N ALA A 6 -7.72 -6.29 -31.47
CA ALA A 6 -7.61 -4.89 -31.88
C ALA A 6 -8.25 -3.98 -30.82
N THR A 7 -7.54 -2.95 -30.39
CA THR A 7 -8.08 -1.91 -29.50
C THR A 7 -8.81 -0.85 -30.32
N LEU A 8 -9.86 -0.27 -29.76
CA LEU A 8 -10.56 0.85 -30.36
C LEU A 8 -9.70 2.12 -30.36
N GLY A 9 -9.87 2.96 -31.38
CA GLY A 9 -9.34 4.32 -31.40
C GLY A 9 -10.15 5.24 -30.48
N TRP A 10 -9.58 6.39 -30.09
CA TRP A 10 -10.23 7.32 -29.15
C TRP A 10 -11.62 7.79 -29.62
N GLU A 11 -11.81 8.08 -30.91
CA GLU A 11 -13.11 8.50 -31.45
C GLU A 11 -14.21 7.44 -31.26
N ASP A 12 -13.86 6.16 -31.37
CA ASP A 12 -14.79 5.06 -31.16
C ASP A 12 -15.04 4.82 -29.66
N ILE A 13 -13.99 4.97 -28.83
CA ILE A 13 -14.12 4.95 -27.36
C ILE A 13 -15.07 6.04 -26.89
N ASP A 14 -14.95 7.27 -27.42
CA ASP A 14 -15.80 8.40 -27.04
C ASP A 14 -17.30 8.14 -27.31
N ARG A 15 -17.60 7.37 -28.36
CA ARG A 15 -18.97 6.95 -28.70
C ARG A 15 -19.53 5.89 -27.75
N VAL A 16 -18.69 5.03 -27.19
CA VAL A 16 -19.13 3.88 -26.37
C VAL A 16 -18.86 4.06 -24.87
N LYS A 17 -18.12 5.08 -24.45
CA LYS A 17 -17.68 5.25 -23.05
C LYS A 17 -18.80 5.28 -22.02
N VAL A 18 -19.96 5.85 -22.38
CA VAL A 18 -21.14 5.90 -21.50
C VAL A 18 -21.70 4.50 -21.29
N LEU A 19 -21.90 3.76 -22.39
CA LEU A 19 -22.36 2.37 -22.35
C LEU A 19 -21.41 1.48 -21.54
N VAL A 20 -20.10 1.64 -21.74
CA VAL A 20 -19.06 0.88 -21.01
C VAL A 20 -19.13 1.18 -19.51
N ARG A 21 -19.32 2.44 -19.12
CA ARG A 21 -19.45 2.86 -17.72
C ARG A 21 -20.71 2.25 -17.07
N GLU A 22 -21.87 2.38 -17.72
CA GLU A 22 -23.14 1.85 -17.21
C GLU A 22 -23.10 0.32 -17.05
N ASN A 23 -22.53 -0.37 -18.04
CA ASN A 23 -22.35 -1.82 -17.97
C ASN A 23 -21.34 -2.22 -16.89
N GLY A 24 -20.25 -1.46 -16.74
CA GLY A 24 -19.26 -1.68 -15.69
C GLY A 24 -19.87 -1.56 -14.29
N ILE A 25 -20.72 -0.56 -14.06
CA ILE A 25 -21.46 -0.42 -12.81
C ILE A 25 -22.41 -1.62 -12.60
N THR A 26 -23.12 -2.05 -13.65
CA THR A 26 -24.01 -3.22 -13.56
C THR A 26 -23.26 -4.50 -13.17
N GLN A 27 -22.11 -4.75 -13.78
CA GLN A 27 -21.26 -5.90 -13.44
C GLN A 27 -20.70 -5.83 -12.02
N LEU A 28 -20.28 -4.63 -11.58
CA LEU A 28 -19.86 -4.39 -10.21
C LEU A 28 -20.98 -4.75 -9.21
N LEU A 29 -22.21 -4.30 -9.46
CA LEU A 29 -23.35 -4.61 -8.59
C LEU A 29 -23.67 -6.11 -8.56
N GLN A 30 -23.58 -6.80 -9.69
CA GLN A 30 -23.74 -8.26 -9.74
C GLN A 30 -22.65 -8.98 -8.91
N LEU A 31 -21.39 -8.55 -9.03
CA LEU A 31 -20.28 -9.09 -8.26
C LEU A 31 -20.43 -8.83 -6.77
N TRP A 32 -20.88 -7.62 -6.39
CA TRP A 32 -21.19 -7.27 -5.02
C TRP A 32 -22.27 -8.21 -4.46
N GLN A 33 -23.42 -8.32 -5.12
CA GLN A 33 -24.50 -9.19 -4.66
C GLN A 33 -24.09 -10.66 -4.56
N LYS A 34 -23.20 -11.12 -5.44
CA LYS A 34 -22.67 -12.49 -5.41
C LYS A 34 -21.69 -12.75 -4.26
N ASN A 35 -20.90 -11.75 -3.83
CA ASN A 35 -19.75 -11.96 -2.94
C ASN A 35 -19.78 -11.14 -1.63
N LYS A 36 -20.78 -10.29 -1.40
CA LYS A 36 -20.87 -9.41 -0.21
C LYS A 36 -20.93 -10.19 1.11
N ASP A 37 -21.57 -11.36 1.11
CA ASP A 37 -21.76 -12.19 2.30
C ASP A 37 -20.66 -13.27 2.43
N ARG A 38 -19.54 -13.12 1.71
CA ARG A 38 -18.44 -14.08 1.73
C ARG A 38 -17.57 -13.86 2.97
N ASP A 39 -17.25 -14.95 3.65
CA ASP A 39 -16.49 -14.96 4.89
C ASP A 39 -15.56 -16.19 4.95
N ASP A 40 -14.71 -16.27 5.98
CA ASP A 40 -13.80 -17.39 6.28
C ASP A 40 -12.80 -17.74 5.17
N ASP A 41 -12.35 -16.72 4.45
CA ASP A 41 -11.42 -16.92 3.35
C ASP A 41 -10.00 -17.20 3.82
N PRO A 42 -9.30 -18.16 3.19
CA PRO A 42 -7.93 -18.46 3.55
C PRO A 42 -7.05 -17.22 3.31
N TRP A 43 -6.16 -16.94 4.26
CA TRP A 43 -5.19 -15.87 4.11
C TRP A 43 -4.12 -16.26 3.07
N LEU A 44 -4.37 -15.86 1.83
CA LEU A 44 -3.47 -16.04 0.71
C LEU A 44 -2.86 -14.71 0.30
N TRP A 45 -1.62 -14.75 -0.14
CA TRP A 45 -0.89 -13.59 -0.63
C TRP A 45 0.09 -14.01 -1.72
N GLY A 46 0.60 -13.03 -2.46
CA GLY A 46 1.66 -13.19 -3.44
C GLY A 46 2.29 -11.83 -3.74
N ASP A 47 3.47 -11.86 -4.33
CA ASP A 47 4.19 -10.69 -4.83
C ASP A 47 4.13 -10.62 -6.36
N GLU A 48 4.39 -9.43 -6.88
CA GLU A 48 4.57 -9.17 -8.30
C GLU A 48 5.91 -8.44 -8.49
N ILE A 49 6.78 -9.01 -9.33
CA ILE A 49 8.11 -8.48 -9.60
C ILE A 49 8.20 -8.06 -11.06
N GLU A 50 8.61 -6.82 -11.27
CA GLU A 50 8.87 -6.25 -12.57
C GLU A 50 10.38 -6.22 -12.86
N GLY A 51 10.75 -6.49 -14.11
CA GLY A 51 12.15 -6.51 -14.53
C GLY A 51 12.32 -6.03 -15.95
N VAL A 52 13.46 -5.39 -16.21
CA VAL A 52 13.84 -4.92 -17.55
C VAL A 52 14.89 -5.86 -18.13
N LEU A 53 14.59 -6.46 -19.27
CA LEU A 53 15.60 -7.19 -20.02
C LEU A 53 16.59 -6.21 -20.66
N VAL A 54 17.88 -6.44 -20.44
CA VAL A 54 18.96 -5.63 -21.01
C VAL A 54 19.95 -6.51 -21.77
N SER A 55 20.56 -5.95 -22.81
CA SER A 55 21.63 -6.57 -23.59
C SER A 55 22.91 -5.78 -23.41
N PHE A 56 23.97 -6.46 -22.94
CA PHE A 56 25.31 -5.88 -22.80
C PHE A 56 26.13 -6.15 -24.06
N ASN A 57 26.80 -5.11 -24.55
CA ASN A 57 27.81 -5.18 -25.59
C ASN A 57 29.16 -4.78 -25.00
N ASP A 58 29.85 -5.76 -24.42
CA ASP A 58 31.12 -5.57 -23.71
C ASP A 58 32.24 -5.05 -24.62
N ALA A 59 32.18 -5.33 -25.93
CA ALA A 59 33.20 -4.91 -26.90
C ALA A 59 33.27 -3.38 -27.06
N VAL A 60 32.12 -2.69 -26.89
CA VAL A 60 32.02 -1.23 -27.00
C VAL A 60 31.59 -0.56 -25.70
N ARG A 61 31.41 -1.33 -24.62
CA ARG A 61 30.94 -0.88 -23.29
C ARG A 61 29.60 -0.13 -23.39
N ASP A 62 28.63 -0.79 -24.01
CA ASP A 62 27.26 -0.27 -24.20
C ASP A 62 26.21 -1.26 -23.67
N VAL A 63 25.07 -0.73 -23.22
CA VAL A 63 23.95 -1.50 -22.68
C VAL A 63 22.63 -0.91 -23.16
N LYS A 64 21.72 -1.76 -23.66
CA LYS A 64 20.41 -1.32 -24.18
C LYS A 64 19.28 -2.21 -23.67
N PRO A 65 18.07 -1.66 -23.47
CA PRO A 65 16.87 -2.47 -23.26
C PRO A 65 16.64 -3.44 -24.42
N LEU A 66 16.31 -4.69 -24.10
CA LEU A 66 16.02 -5.71 -25.09
C LEU A 66 14.50 -5.74 -25.37
N LEU A 67 14.11 -5.28 -26.55
CA LEU A 67 12.70 -5.20 -26.98
C LEU A 67 12.05 -6.55 -27.32
N GLY A 68 12.73 -7.66 -27.02
CA GLY A 68 12.33 -9.04 -27.34
C GLY A 68 11.60 -9.78 -26.22
N ALA A 69 11.17 -9.08 -25.16
CA ALA A 69 10.54 -9.71 -24.00
C ALA A 69 9.42 -10.69 -24.38
N ARG A 70 8.56 -10.32 -25.33
CA ARG A 70 7.49 -11.18 -25.86
C ARG A 70 7.99 -12.57 -26.32
N ALA A 71 9.07 -12.63 -27.10
CA ALA A 71 9.60 -13.90 -27.60
C ALA A 71 10.21 -14.74 -26.47
N VAL A 72 10.83 -14.08 -25.48
CA VAL A 72 11.32 -14.74 -24.26
C VAL A 72 10.16 -15.34 -23.48
N LEU A 73 9.08 -14.58 -23.27
CA LEU A 73 7.88 -15.05 -22.58
C LEU A 73 7.22 -16.22 -23.30
N GLU A 74 7.08 -16.16 -24.62
CA GLU A 74 6.57 -17.28 -25.43
C GLU A 74 7.45 -18.53 -25.29
N SER A 75 8.78 -18.37 -25.30
CA SER A 75 9.70 -19.49 -25.08
C SER A 75 9.60 -20.06 -23.66
N LEU A 76 9.43 -19.22 -22.64
CA LEU A 76 9.30 -19.65 -21.24
C LEU A 76 7.97 -20.39 -21.02
N ALA A 77 6.87 -19.86 -21.57
CA ALA A 77 5.56 -20.49 -21.52
C ALA A 77 5.58 -21.87 -22.23
N ALA A 78 6.27 -21.99 -23.37
CA ALA A 78 6.42 -23.27 -24.06
C ALA A 78 7.27 -24.30 -23.29
N LYS A 79 8.13 -23.85 -22.38
CA LYS A 79 8.97 -24.71 -21.51
C LYS A 79 8.30 -25.10 -20.20
N ALA A 80 7.16 -24.50 -19.85
CA ALA A 80 6.39 -24.89 -18.69
C ALA A 80 5.75 -26.27 -18.93
N VAL A 81 6.52 -27.33 -18.69
CA VAL A 81 6.03 -28.72 -18.67
C VAL A 81 5.57 -29.02 -17.25
N PRO A 82 4.42 -29.68 -17.03
CA PRO A 82 4.04 -30.15 -15.71
C PRO A 82 5.17 -30.98 -15.12
N ASP A 83 5.64 -30.65 -13.91
CA ASP A 83 6.54 -31.54 -13.21
C ASP A 83 5.81 -32.89 -13.09
N GLY A 84 6.46 -33.99 -13.43
CA GLY A 84 5.86 -35.33 -13.41
C GLY A 84 5.48 -35.81 -12.01
N ARG A 85 5.36 -34.92 -11.01
CA ARG A 85 4.98 -35.20 -9.62
C ARG A 85 3.55 -34.75 -9.30
N GLY A 86 2.76 -34.37 -10.31
CA GLY A 86 1.32 -34.14 -10.16
C GLY A 86 0.96 -32.91 -9.30
N ARG A 87 1.86 -31.95 -9.18
CA ARG A 87 1.53 -30.63 -8.61
C ARG A 87 0.87 -29.77 -9.67
N ASP A 88 -0.25 -29.14 -9.30
CA ASP A 88 -1.02 -28.26 -10.17
C ASP A 88 -0.08 -27.17 -10.78
N PRO A 89 -0.04 -26.99 -12.11
CA PRO A 89 0.82 -26.02 -12.79
C PRO A 89 0.73 -24.60 -12.22
N CYS A 90 -0.40 -24.26 -11.58
CA CYS A 90 -0.62 -22.96 -10.95
C CYS A 90 0.18 -22.72 -9.66
N SER A 91 0.81 -23.75 -9.08
CA SER A 91 1.45 -23.69 -7.76
C SER A 91 2.98 -23.60 -7.74
N SER A 92 3.64 -23.63 -8.91
CA SER A 92 5.11 -23.79 -8.95
C SER A 92 5.85 -23.08 -10.08
N TRP A 93 5.17 -22.30 -10.93
CA TRP A 93 5.82 -21.58 -12.03
C TRP A 93 5.50 -20.08 -12.02
N PRO A 94 6.50 -19.19 -12.20
CA PRO A 94 6.27 -17.75 -12.30
C PRO A 94 5.47 -17.41 -13.57
N LEU A 95 4.44 -16.57 -13.42
CA LEU A 95 3.66 -16.01 -14.52
C LEU A 95 4.26 -14.65 -14.91
N PHE A 96 4.36 -14.40 -16.22
CA PHE A 96 4.90 -13.16 -16.76
C PHE A 96 3.85 -12.38 -17.54
N PHE A 97 3.81 -11.06 -17.32
CA PHE A 97 2.90 -10.12 -17.97
C PHE A 97 3.67 -8.98 -18.68
N HIS A 98 2.97 -8.15 -19.45
CA HIS A 98 3.55 -7.05 -20.23
C HIS A 98 3.10 -5.71 -19.64
N GLU A 99 4.00 -4.72 -19.56
CA GLU A 99 3.73 -3.37 -19.02
C GLU A 99 3.75 -2.26 -20.09
N VAL A 100 3.03 -1.16 -19.87
CA VAL A 100 2.88 -0.05 -20.85
C VAL A 100 2.78 1.31 -20.15
N ALA A 101 3.71 2.24 -20.44
CA ALA A 101 3.62 3.63 -19.97
C ALA A 101 3.73 4.65 -21.12
N SER A 102 2.69 5.48 -21.28
CA SER A 102 2.72 6.74 -22.06
C SER A 102 1.62 7.69 -21.56
N PHE A 103 1.96 8.62 -20.66
CA PHE A 103 1.01 9.51 -19.95
C PHE A 103 1.22 11.01 -20.23
N ASN A 104 1.91 11.37 -21.31
CA ASN A 104 2.08 12.77 -21.71
C ASN A 104 0.93 13.20 -22.63
N LEU A 105 0.34 14.36 -22.34
CA LEU A 105 -0.54 15.07 -23.28
C LEU A 105 0.27 16.20 -23.92
N GLU A 106 0.58 16.05 -25.20
CA GLU A 106 1.26 17.06 -26.00
C GLU A 106 0.24 17.78 -26.88
N ALA A 107 0.21 19.12 -26.84
CA ALA A 107 -0.70 19.92 -27.65
C ALA A 107 0.09 20.93 -28.47
N VAL A 108 -0.03 20.88 -29.79
CA VAL A 108 0.60 21.81 -30.75
C VAL A 108 -0.47 22.67 -31.45
N PRO A 109 -0.12 23.83 -32.04
CA PRO A 109 -1.05 24.55 -32.90
C PRO A 109 -1.49 23.66 -34.08
N GLY A 110 -2.77 23.69 -34.45
CA GLY A 110 -3.31 22.86 -35.55
C GLY A 110 -2.77 23.19 -36.95
N LYS A 111 -2.01 24.26 -37.08
CA LYS A 111 -1.22 24.63 -38.27
C LYS A 111 0.07 25.35 -37.86
N PRO A 112 1.16 25.26 -38.64
CA PRO A 112 2.36 26.06 -38.39
C PRO A 112 2.06 27.56 -38.39
N LEU A 113 2.65 28.30 -37.45
CA LEU A 113 2.56 29.75 -37.37
C LEU A 113 3.58 30.38 -38.34
N GLY A 114 3.17 31.39 -39.11
CA GLY A 114 4.04 32.10 -40.06
C GLY A 114 4.89 33.19 -39.38
N CYS A 115 5.71 33.87 -40.17
CA CYS A 115 6.62 34.92 -39.69
C CYS A 115 5.98 36.32 -39.63
N CYS A 116 4.67 36.45 -39.90
CA CYS A 116 4.01 37.74 -39.90
C CYS A 116 3.66 38.19 -38.47
N SER A 117 3.62 39.51 -38.24
CA SER A 117 3.31 40.08 -36.91
C SER A 117 1.96 39.65 -36.35
N ARG A 118 1.01 39.25 -37.22
CA ARG A 118 -0.29 38.72 -36.82
C ARG A 118 -0.20 37.33 -36.17
N ASP A 119 0.60 36.42 -36.71
CA ASP A 119 0.77 35.08 -36.15
C ASP A 119 1.47 35.12 -34.77
N MET A 120 2.33 36.12 -34.53
CA MET A 120 2.98 36.35 -33.23
C MET A 120 1.99 36.80 -32.14
N LEU A 121 0.91 37.50 -32.52
CA LEU A 121 -0.13 37.95 -31.58
C LEU A 121 -1.14 36.84 -31.25
N ASP A 122 -1.27 35.84 -32.11
CA ASP A 122 -2.22 34.73 -31.93
C ASP A 122 -1.67 33.58 -31.07
N VAL A 123 -0.37 33.57 -30.73
CA VAL A 123 0.28 32.48 -29.97
C VAL A 123 -0.33 32.30 -28.59
N GLU A 124 -0.46 33.38 -27.83
CA GLU A 124 -1.01 33.34 -26.48
C GLU A 124 -2.50 32.96 -26.50
N LEU A 125 -3.26 33.47 -27.48
CA LEU A 125 -4.66 33.13 -27.67
C LEU A 125 -4.83 31.64 -28.00
N ASN A 126 -3.98 31.10 -28.89
CA ASN A 126 -3.98 29.68 -29.24
C ASN A 126 -3.60 28.78 -28.06
N MET A 127 -2.67 29.20 -27.20
CA MET A 127 -2.35 28.49 -25.95
C MET A 127 -3.51 28.55 -24.95
N LYS A 128 -4.16 29.72 -24.79
CA LYS A 128 -5.35 29.88 -23.95
C LYS A 128 -6.52 29.03 -24.45
N TRP A 129 -6.73 28.93 -25.76
CA TRP A 129 -7.76 28.07 -26.36
C TRP A 129 -7.48 26.59 -26.12
N ARG A 130 -6.24 26.12 -26.32
CA ARG A 130 -5.83 24.74 -25.98
C ARG A 130 -6.05 24.42 -24.50
N ARG A 131 -5.86 25.40 -23.61
CA ARG A 131 -6.10 25.28 -22.17
C ARG A 131 -7.59 25.38 -21.80
N ALA A 132 -8.39 26.14 -22.53
CA ALA A 132 -9.80 26.38 -22.23
C ALA A 132 -10.74 25.25 -22.72
N MET A 133 -10.28 24.39 -23.62
CA MET A 133 -11.02 23.18 -24.01
C MET A 133 -11.08 22.12 -22.89
N ASP A 134 -10.25 22.26 -21.84
CA ASP A 134 -10.13 21.32 -20.72
C ASP A 134 -11.02 21.70 -19.52
N ASN A 135 -12.31 21.99 -19.75
CA ASN A 135 -13.20 22.55 -18.71
C ASN A 135 -14.34 21.63 -18.25
N SER A 136 -14.23 20.31 -18.47
CA SER A 136 -15.04 19.33 -17.73
C SER A 136 -14.41 19.10 -16.37
N GLN A 137 -15.08 19.54 -15.29
CA GLN A 137 -14.85 19.16 -13.89
C GLN A 137 -13.37 18.84 -13.56
N ARG A 138 -12.58 19.86 -13.20
CA ARG A 138 -11.14 19.71 -12.91
C ARG A 138 -10.91 18.57 -11.92
N ILE A 139 -10.39 17.45 -12.41
CA ILE A 139 -10.09 16.30 -11.57
C ILE A 139 -8.72 16.56 -10.91
N PRO A 140 -8.65 16.67 -9.57
CA PRO A 140 -7.46 17.22 -8.90
C PRO A 140 -6.26 16.29 -8.92
N LYS A 141 -6.48 14.98 -9.04
CA LYS A 141 -5.43 13.96 -9.11
C LYS A 141 -5.40 13.32 -10.50
N PRO A 142 -4.26 12.80 -10.98
CA PRO A 142 -4.21 11.90 -12.12
C PRO A 142 -4.89 10.55 -11.80
N ARG A 143 -5.13 9.72 -12.82
CA ARG A 143 -5.68 8.35 -12.63
C ARG A 143 -4.74 7.45 -11.84
N PHE A 144 -3.44 7.56 -12.13
CA PHE A 144 -2.40 6.86 -11.41
C PHE A 144 -1.88 7.79 -10.32
N ALA A 145 -2.37 7.60 -9.10
CA ALA A 145 -2.09 8.46 -7.95
C ALA A 145 -2.29 7.66 -6.64
N SER A 146 -2.03 8.32 -5.52
CA SER A 146 -2.42 7.82 -4.20
C SER A 146 -3.93 7.58 -4.09
N ASN A 147 -4.31 6.71 -3.16
CA ASN A 147 -5.72 6.50 -2.82
C ASN A 147 -6.41 7.82 -2.47
N SER A 148 -7.66 7.96 -2.90
CA SER A 148 -8.46 9.18 -2.68
C SER A 148 -9.53 9.03 -1.61
N THR A 149 -9.78 7.81 -1.14
CA THR A 149 -10.83 7.50 -0.15
C THR A 149 -10.39 6.36 0.76
N TYR A 150 -10.87 6.39 2.01
CA TYR A 150 -10.98 5.20 2.84
C TYR A 150 -12.31 4.50 2.59
N ILE A 151 -12.36 3.18 2.71
CA ILE A 151 -13.54 2.37 2.34
C ILE A 151 -14.22 1.67 3.50
N ALA A 152 -13.55 1.53 4.65
CA ALA A 152 -14.10 0.80 5.78
C ALA A 152 -15.22 1.62 6.45
N ASP A 153 -16.31 0.94 6.78
CA ASP A 153 -17.43 1.48 7.53
C ASP A 153 -17.32 1.05 8.99
N ASP A 154 -16.45 1.73 9.73
CA ASP A 154 -16.22 1.48 11.14
C ASP A 154 -16.26 2.77 11.96
N LEU A 155 -16.48 2.64 13.27
CA LEU A 155 -16.62 3.78 14.18
C LEU A 155 -15.36 4.64 14.28
N ARG A 156 -14.18 4.12 13.92
CA ARG A 156 -12.93 4.89 13.96
C ARG A 156 -12.88 5.89 12.81
N HIS A 157 -13.55 5.61 11.70
CA HIS A 157 -13.54 6.43 10.48
C HIS A 157 -14.33 7.74 10.65
N ARG A 158 -13.61 8.80 11.03
CA ARG A 158 -14.12 10.16 11.21
C ARG A 158 -14.35 10.86 9.85
N GLU A 159 -15.32 11.78 9.80
CA GLU A 159 -15.63 12.56 8.58
C GLU A 159 -14.43 13.42 8.14
N GLU A 160 -13.68 13.93 9.11
CA GLU A 160 -12.49 14.74 8.87
C GLU A 160 -11.34 13.96 8.19
N TYR A 161 -11.44 12.63 8.10
CA TYR A 161 -10.48 11.85 7.32
C TYR A 161 -10.75 11.85 5.81
N VAL A 162 -11.97 12.21 5.42
CA VAL A 162 -12.44 12.20 4.03
C VAL A 162 -12.07 13.51 3.34
N ASP A 163 -11.79 13.46 2.04
CA ASP A 163 -11.58 14.68 1.24
C ASP A 163 -12.92 15.37 0.93
N PRO A 164 -13.18 16.59 1.45
CA PRO A 164 -14.43 17.30 1.16
C PRO A 164 -14.55 17.74 -0.30
N ASN A 165 -13.45 17.72 -1.06
CA ASN A 165 -13.42 18.09 -2.48
C ASN A 165 -13.40 16.87 -3.41
N LEU A 166 -13.73 15.68 -2.89
CA LEU A 166 -13.77 14.47 -3.70
C LEU A 166 -14.82 14.60 -4.82
N VAL A 167 -14.37 14.40 -6.05
CA VAL A 167 -15.25 14.38 -7.22
C VAL A 167 -15.82 12.98 -7.40
N ILE A 168 -17.14 12.84 -7.44
CA ILE A 168 -17.83 11.54 -7.56
C ILE A 168 -18.92 11.57 -8.64
N ASN A 169 -19.14 10.42 -9.28
CA ASN A 169 -20.30 10.16 -10.12
C ASN A 169 -21.18 9.09 -9.48
N GLY A 170 -22.47 9.38 -9.24
CA GLY A 170 -23.35 8.53 -8.44
C GLY A 170 -23.35 7.04 -8.83
N VAL A 171 -23.21 6.16 -7.85
CA VAL A 171 -23.39 4.71 -7.96
C VAL A 171 -24.46 4.33 -6.94
N ASN A 172 -25.63 3.90 -7.40
CA ASN A 172 -26.74 3.44 -6.55
C ASN A 172 -27.00 1.96 -6.80
N GLY A 173 -27.02 1.14 -5.75
CA GLY A 173 -27.30 -0.29 -5.90
C GLY A 173 -27.13 -1.17 -4.66
N GLY A 174 -27.26 -0.61 -3.46
CA GLY A 174 -27.17 -1.38 -2.20
C GLY A 174 -25.75 -1.81 -1.82
N ILE A 175 -24.74 -1.07 -2.28
CA ILE A 175 -23.37 -1.08 -1.74
C ILE A 175 -23.33 -0.08 -0.58
N ASP A 176 -22.54 -0.38 0.47
CA ASP A 176 -22.30 0.54 1.59
C ASP A 176 -21.82 1.91 1.11
N GLU A 177 -22.28 2.99 1.74
CA GLU A 177 -22.13 4.36 1.23
C GLU A 177 -20.66 4.75 0.97
N ARG A 178 -19.75 4.37 1.87
CA ARG A 178 -18.32 4.69 1.75
C ARG A 178 -17.66 3.92 0.60
N LEU A 179 -18.02 2.65 0.42
CA LEU A 179 -17.53 1.83 -0.69
C LEU A 179 -18.14 2.28 -2.02
N ALA A 180 -19.42 2.66 -2.03
CA ALA A 180 -20.08 3.26 -3.19
C ALA A 180 -19.40 4.57 -3.60
N THR A 181 -19.04 5.43 -2.64
CA THR A 181 -18.28 6.67 -2.86
C THR A 181 -16.92 6.41 -3.52
N HIS A 182 -16.21 5.37 -3.08
CA HIS A 182 -14.95 4.96 -3.70
C HIS A 182 -15.12 4.59 -5.18
N PHE A 183 -16.08 3.71 -5.51
CA PHE A 183 -16.36 3.35 -6.90
C PHE A 183 -16.88 4.53 -7.73
N ALA A 184 -17.74 5.35 -7.15
CA ALA A 184 -18.24 6.58 -7.75
C ALA A 184 -17.10 7.53 -8.15
N HIS A 185 -16.05 7.62 -7.33
CA HIS A 185 -14.84 8.35 -7.67
C HIS A 185 -14.05 7.70 -8.82
N LEU A 186 -13.93 6.37 -8.87
CA LEU A 186 -13.23 5.69 -9.98
C LEU A 186 -13.94 5.89 -11.32
N PHE A 187 -15.28 5.89 -11.33
CA PHE A 187 -16.10 6.03 -12.55
C PHE A 187 -16.18 7.47 -13.09
N ILE A 188 -15.51 8.45 -12.48
CA ILE A 188 -15.36 9.80 -13.07
C ILE A 188 -14.45 9.80 -14.31
N ARG A 189 -13.69 8.73 -14.53
CA ARG A 189 -12.74 8.62 -15.64
C ARG A 189 -13.38 7.95 -16.85
N ASP A 190 -12.93 8.37 -18.03
CA ASP A 190 -13.25 7.68 -19.28
C ASP A 190 -12.37 6.43 -19.46
N PRO A 191 -12.88 5.31 -19.99
CA PRO A 191 -12.06 4.15 -20.32
C PRO A 191 -10.99 4.53 -21.36
N LEU A 192 -9.77 3.98 -21.23
CA LEU A 192 -8.66 4.29 -22.15
C LEU A 192 -8.34 3.16 -23.13
N VAL A 193 -8.56 1.91 -22.73
CA VAL A 193 -8.27 0.73 -23.54
C VAL A 193 -9.52 -0.14 -23.56
N ILE A 194 -10.07 -0.32 -24.76
CA ILE A 194 -11.23 -1.19 -25.01
C ILE A 194 -10.89 -2.05 -26.22
N TYR A 195 -11.06 -3.36 -26.13
CA TYR A 195 -10.91 -4.24 -27.28
C TYR A 195 -12.19 -4.26 -28.10
N ALA A 196 -12.07 -4.18 -29.43
CA ALA A 196 -13.22 -4.15 -30.34
C ALA A 196 -14.16 -5.36 -30.14
N LYS A 197 -13.59 -6.54 -29.90
CA LYS A 197 -14.35 -7.77 -29.63
C LYS A 197 -15.25 -7.66 -28.39
N ASP A 198 -14.78 -6.97 -27.36
CA ASP A 198 -15.53 -6.81 -26.10
C ASP A 198 -16.76 -5.92 -26.35
N VAL A 199 -16.66 -4.99 -27.31
CA VAL A 199 -17.79 -4.17 -27.75
C VAL A 199 -18.83 -4.98 -28.51
N GLU A 200 -18.40 -5.88 -29.38
CA GLU A 200 -19.27 -6.72 -30.21
C GLU A 200 -19.98 -7.82 -29.40
N THR A 201 -19.30 -8.38 -28.41
CA THR A 201 -19.81 -9.50 -27.60
C THR A 201 -20.40 -9.07 -26.26
N PHE A 202 -20.65 -7.78 -26.02
CA PHE A 202 -21.09 -7.22 -24.73
C PHE A 202 -22.23 -8.02 -24.10
N ASN A 203 -21.86 -9.01 -23.28
CA ASN A 203 -22.77 -9.89 -22.59
C ASN A 203 -22.83 -9.44 -21.14
N LEU A 204 -23.95 -8.86 -20.73
CA LEU A 204 -24.19 -8.37 -19.36
C LEU A 204 -24.11 -9.45 -18.28
N LYS A 205 -23.97 -10.73 -18.67
CA LYS A 205 -23.77 -11.87 -17.76
C LYS A 205 -22.29 -12.25 -17.59
N GLU A 206 -21.40 -11.71 -18.41
CA GLU A 206 -19.97 -11.97 -18.28
C GLU A 206 -19.32 -10.90 -17.40
N THR A 207 -18.85 -11.32 -16.24
CA THR A 207 -18.07 -10.52 -15.30
C THR A 207 -16.58 -10.50 -15.67
N SER A 208 -16.19 -10.99 -16.86
CA SER A 208 -14.81 -11.18 -17.33
C SER A 208 -13.97 -9.91 -17.36
N HIS A 209 -14.60 -8.73 -17.38
CA HIS A 209 -13.90 -7.44 -17.25
C HIS A 209 -13.43 -7.13 -15.82
N PHE A 210 -14.04 -7.76 -14.81
CA PHE A 210 -13.71 -7.61 -13.39
C PHE A 210 -13.15 -8.89 -12.76
N GLU A 211 -13.51 -10.07 -13.30
CA GLU A 211 -12.99 -11.35 -12.88
C GLU A 211 -11.63 -11.60 -13.54
N GLY A 212 -10.57 -11.60 -12.74
CA GLY A 212 -9.25 -12.05 -13.17
C GLY A 212 -9.24 -13.55 -13.54
N ILE A 213 -8.05 -14.09 -13.82
CA ILE A 213 -7.84 -15.46 -14.36
C ILE A 213 -8.41 -16.59 -13.45
N HIS A 214 -8.70 -16.32 -12.17
CA HIS A 214 -9.09 -17.33 -11.19
C HIS A 214 -10.53 -17.12 -10.69
N LYS A 215 -11.40 -18.09 -10.96
CA LYS A 215 -12.87 -18.01 -10.74
C LYS A 215 -13.36 -18.16 -9.30
N ASN A 216 -12.46 -18.18 -8.30
CA ASN A 216 -12.79 -18.37 -6.88
C ASN A 216 -11.86 -17.58 -5.93
N ILE A 217 -11.27 -16.48 -6.41
CA ILE A 217 -10.45 -15.61 -5.56
C ILE A 217 -11.35 -14.62 -4.83
N GLY A 218 -10.92 -14.29 -3.61
CA GLY A 218 -11.63 -13.40 -2.74
C GLY A 218 -11.46 -11.90 -2.87
N TRP A 219 -12.01 -11.19 -1.88
CA TRP A 219 -11.68 -9.78 -1.63
C TRP A 219 -10.20 -9.68 -1.30
N ARG A 220 -9.49 -8.83 -2.04
CA ARG A 220 -8.03 -8.67 -1.94
C ARG A 220 -7.68 -7.20 -1.74
N VAL A 221 -6.58 -6.98 -1.05
CA VAL A 221 -5.92 -5.67 -0.97
C VAL A 221 -4.55 -5.83 -1.61
N GLU A 222 -4.23 -4.92 -2.53
CA GLU A 222 -2.94 -4.88 -3.20
C GLU A 222 -2.11 -3.70 -2.69
N PHE A 223 -0.89 -3.97 -2.25
CA PHE A 223 0.05 -2.94 -1.80
C PHE A 223 1.04 -2.60 -2.92
N ARG A 224 0.75 -1.53 -3.65
CA ARG A 224 1.44 -1.10 -4.88
C ARG A 224 2.62 -0.10 -4.76
N PRO A 225 2.89 0.60 -3.63
CA PRO A 225 3.95 1.63 -3.61
C PRO A 225 5.41 1.14 -3.66
N MET A 226 5.67 -0.16 -3.66
CA MET A 226 7.04 -0.68 -3.52
C MET A 226 7.85 -0.51 -4.80
N GLU A 227 8.99 0.17 -4.70
CA GLU A 227 10.02 0.15 -5.75
C GLU A 227 10.70 -1.22 -5.79
N VAL A 228 10.97 -1.77 -6.99
CA VAL A 228 11.73 -3.02 -7.13
C VAL A 228 13.20 -2.83 -6.73
N GLN A 229 13.75 -3.81 -6.03
CA GLN A 229 15.12 -3.81 -5.53
C GLN A 229 16.03 -4.70 -6.38
N MET A 230 17.35 -4.52 -6.21
CA MET A 230 18.35 -5.18 -7.07
C MET A 230 18.49 -6.68 -6.80
N THR A 231 18.20 -7.12 -5.57
CA THR A 231 18.32 -8.52 -5.15
C THR A 231 16.99 -9.10 -4.72
N ASP A 232 16.83 -10.40 -4.95
CA ASP A 232 15.67 -11.15 -4.47
C ASP A 232 15.58 -11.13 -2.94
N PHE A 233 16.71 -11.06 -2.24
CA PHE A 233 16.74 -10.92 -0.79
C PHE A 233 16.02 -9.64 -0.32
N GLU A 234 16.29 -8.50 -0.95
CA GLU A 234 15.63 -7.23 -0.60
C GLU A 234 14.15 -7.25 -0.96
N ASN A 235 13.79 -7.74 -2.15
CA ASN A 235 12.40 -7.83 -2.58
C ASN A 235 11.59 -8.74 -1.63
N ALA A 236 12.14 -9.90 -1.27
CA ALA A 236 11.55 -10.80 -0.28
C ALA A 236 11.44 -10.16 1.11
N ALA A 237 12.42 -9.33 1.51
CA ALA A 237 12.38 -8.63 2.79
C ALA A 237 11.17 -7.70 2.87
N PHE A 238 10.99 -6.84 1.86
CA PHE A 238 9.87 -5.90 1.81
C PHE A 238 8.52 -6.61 1.67
N ALA A 239 8.41 -7.62 0.80
CA ALA A 239 7.19 -8.40 0.64
C ALA A 239 6.80 -9.08 1.96
N THR A 240 7.76 -9.75 2.61
CA THR A 240 7.53 -10.41 3.91
C THR A 240 7.13 -9.40 4.99
N PHE A 241 7.76 -8.23 5.04
CA PHE A 241 7.42 -7.18 6.00
C PHE A 241 5.99 -6.69 5.83
N ILE A 242 5.53 -6.43 4.60
CA ILE A 242 4.14 -6.01 4.35
C ILE A 242 3.14 -7.10 4.75
N VAL A 243 3.45 -8.37 4.48
CA VAL A 243 2.62 -9.50 4.93
C VAL A 243 2.53 -9.54 6.45
N LEU A 244 3.66 -9.47 7.15
CA LEU A 244 3.69 -9.47 8.62
C LEU A 244 2.99 -8.25 9.21
N LEU A 245 3.17 -7.07 8.61
CA LEU A 245 2.52 -5.86 9.07
C LEU A 245 1.00 -5.94 8.86
N SER A 246 0.53 -6.45 7.72
CA SER A 246 -0.89 -6.65 7.47
C SER A 246 -1.52 -7.62 8.48
N GLN A 247 -0.81 -8.69 8.81
CA GLN A 247 -1.22 -9.64 9.85
C GLN A 247 -1.24 -8.99 11.25
N ALA A 248 -0.24 -8.19 11.58
CA ALA A 248 -0.21 -7.43 12.83
C ALA A 248 -1.37 -6.41 12.92
N ILE A 249 -1.69 -5.73 11.81
CA ILE A 249 -2.83 -4.80 11.73
C ILE A 249 -4.13 -5.52 12.08
N LEU A 250 -4.38 -6.69 11.48
CA LEU A 250 -5.59 -7.46 11.72
C LEU A 250 -5.61 -8.09 13.11
N HIS A 251 -4.49 -8.67 13.55
CA HIS A 251 -4.40 -9.37 14.83
C HIS A 251 -4.56 -8.43 16.03
N PHE A 252 -4.03 -7.21 15.95
CA PHE A 252 -4.10 -6.22 17.03
C PHE A 252 -5.20 -5.16 16.81
N ASP A 253 -6.02 -5.28 15.76
CA ASP A 253 -7.04 -4.30 15.37
C ASP A 253 -6.49 -2.85 15.30
N LEU A 254 -5.32 -2.69 14.65
CA LEU A 254 -4.58 -1.42 14.64
C LEU A 254 -5.29 -0.33 13.85
N ASN A 255 -5.36 0.87 14.43
CA ASN A 255 -5.94 2.04 13.80
C ASN A 255 -4.86 2.94 13.18
N PHE A 256 -4.79 2.99 11.84
CA PHE A 256 -3.85 3.86 11.12
C PHE A 256 -4.53 5.02 10.37
N TYR A 257 -5.77 5.38 10.71
CA TYR A 257 -6.41 6.53 10.10
C TYR A 257 -5.64 7.83 10.37
N VAL A 258 -5.44 8.58 9.29
CA VAL A 258 -5.01 9.98 9.25
C VAL A 258 -5.82 10.67 8.15
N PRO A 259 -5.98 12.00 8.12
CA PRO A 259 -6.70 12.63 7.03
C PRO A 259 -6.10 12.30 5.66
N ILE A 260 -6.94 11.95 4.68
CA ILE A 260 -6.44 11.47 3.36
C ILE A 260 -5.58 12.52 2.65
N LYS A 261 -5.83 13.81 2.88
CA LYS A 261 -4.96 14.91 2.41
C LYS A 261 -3.55 14.86 3.00
N LYS A 262 -3.40 14.39 4.23
CA LYS A 262 -2.08 14.17 4.85
C LYS A 262 -1.34 12.99 4.23
N VAL A 263 -2.08 12.00 3.73
CA VAL A 263 -1.49 10.93 2.89
C VAL A 263 -0.99 11.52 1.57
N ASP A 264 -1.71 12.45 0.95
CA ASP A 264 -1.24 13.12 -0.27
C ASP A 264 0.01 13.96 -0.04
N GLU A 265 0.04 14.76 1.04
CA GLU A 265 1.23 15.51 1.46
C GLU A 265 2.43 14.58 1.72
N ASN A 266 2.19 13.42 2.33
CA ASN A 266 3.21 12.40 2.51
C ASN A 266 3.74 11.86 1.17
N MET A 267 2.86 11.62 0.20
CA MET A 267 3.27 11.13 -1.12
C MET A 267 4.11 12.17 -1.87
N GLU A 268 3.80 13.47 -1.76
CA GLU A 268 4.65 14.52 -2.33
C GLU A 268 6.04 14.53 -1.69
N LYS A 269 6.12 14.44 -0.35
CA LYS A 269 7.39 14.38 0.38
C LYS A 269 8.22 13.14 0.06
N ALA A 270 7.57 12.00 -0.18
CA ALA A 270 8.25 10.73 -0.47
C ALA A 270 9.14 10.78 -1.72
N HIS A 271 8.88 11.72 -2.65
CA HIS A 271 9.68 11.90 -3.87
C HIS A 271 10.96 12.73 -3.65
N VAL A 272 11.09 13.41 -2.52
CA VAL A 272 12.25 14.27 -2.24
C VAL A 272 13.52 13.42 -2.15
N ARG A 273 14.62 13.91 -2.72
CA ARG A 273 15.91 13.23 -2.64
C ARG A 273 16.33 13.06 -1.18
N ASP A 274 16.67 11.83 -0.81
CA ASP A 274 17.03 11.44 0.56
C ASP A 274 15.90 11.64 1.59
N ALA A 275 14.62 11.62 1.14
CA ALA A 275 13.46 11.76 2.01
C ALA A 275 13.46 10.81 3.21
N VAL A 276 13.92 9.57 3.02
CA VAL A 276 14.04 8.57 4.10
C VAL A 276 14.87 9.06 5.30
N LEU A 277 15.86 9.94 5.07
CA LEU A 277 16.76 10.43 6.11
C LEU A 277 16.38 11.81 6.66
N HIS A 278 15.62 12.59 5.90
CA HIS A 278 15.50 14.04 6.15
C HIS A 278 14.05 14.54 6.20
N GLU A 279 13.12 13.88 5.53
CA GLU A 279 11.72 14.28 5.53
C GLU A 279 10.95 13.70 6.70
N LYS A 280 9.86 14.37 7.05
CA LYS A 280 8.93 13.90 8.07
C LYS A 280 7.52 13.77 7.51
N PHE A 281 6.87 12.68 7.91
CA PHE A 281 5.59 12.21 7.40
C PHE A 281 4.53 12.29 8.49
N HIS A 282 3.31 12.65 8.08
CA HIS A 282 2.13 12.60 8.95
C HIS A 282 1.79 11.15 9.24
N PHE A 283 1.88 10.77 10.51
CA PHE A 283 1.72 9.39 10.93
C PHE A 283 0.96 9.29 12.25
N ARG A 284 0.16 8.23 12.40
CA ARG A 284 -0.64 7.97 13.61
C ARG A 284 0.27 7.87 14.83
N LYS A 285 -0.04 8.62 15.90
CA LYS A 285 0.73 8.56 17.16
C LYS A 285 0.52 7.25 17.92
N ASP A 286 -0.74 6.88 18.09
CA ASP A 286 -1.14 5.67 18.82
C ASP A 286 -2.11 4.84 17.96
N PRO A 287 -1.65 3.72 17.39
CA PRO A 287 -2.49 2.80 16.64
C PRO A 287 -3.22 1.77 17.54
N LEU A 288 -2.87 1.65 18.82
CA LEU A 288 -3.39 0.63 19.74
C LEU A 288 -4.62 1.11 20.51
N SER A 289 -4.85 2.42 20.61
CA SER A 289 -6.06 2.97 21.25
C SER A 289 -7.29 2.78 20.37
N SER A 290 -7.89 1.59 20.47
CA SER A 290 -9.25 1.33 19.98
C SER A 290 -10.27 1.93 20.97
N PRO A 291 -11.38 2.53 20.50
CA PRO A 291 -12.46 3.04 21.36
C PRO A 291 -13.02 2.00 22.35
N HIS A 292 -12.88 0.71 22.06
CA HIS A 292 -13.27 -0.38 22.97
C HIS A 292 -12.43 -0.42 24.27
N LEU A 293 -11.16 -0.02 24.23
CA LEU A 293 -10.32 0.09 25.43
C LEU A 293 -10.64 1.35 26.25
N ALA A 294 -11.00 2.45 25.58
CA ALA A 294 -11.38 3.70 26.26
C ALA A 294 -12.70 3.55 27.06
N ARG A 295 -13.66 2.77 26.55
CA ARG A 295 -14.94 2.51 27.24
C ARG A 295 -14.76 1.71 28.55
N SER A 296 -13.74 0.86 28.62
CA SER A 296 -13.40 0.14 29.85
C SER A 296 -12.77 1.02 30.93
N MET A 297 -12.14 2.14 30.56
CA MET A 297 -11.52 3.07 31.53
C MET A 297 -12.52 4.10 32.09
N ILE A 298 -13.55 4.45 31.32
CA ILE A 298 -14.59 5.41 31.76
C ILE A 298 -15.67 4.73 32.62
N GLY A 299 -15.80 3.39 32.56
CA GLY A 299 -16.79 2.61 33.31
C GLY A 299 -16.48 2.36 34.78
N ASN A 300 -15.28 2.72 35.28
CA ASN A 300 -14.85 2.39 36.65
C ASN A 300 -14.66 3.60 37.60
N SER A 301 -15.17 4.78 37.23
CA SER A 301 -15.24 5.92 38.16
C SER A 301 -16.68 6.17 38.63
N SER A 302 -17.24 5.24 39.40
CA SER A 302 -18.40 5.53 40.26
C SER A 302 -18.03 5.23 41.70
N HIS A 303 -17.99 6.30 42.49
CA HIS A 303 -17.81 6.36 43.93
C HIS A 303 -18.49 5.21 44.71
N GLU A 304 -17.69 4.49 45.50
CA GLU A 304 -18.14 3.96 46.78
C GLU A 304 -17.15 4.39 47.87
N SER A 305 -17.60 5.35 48.66
CA SER A 305 -17.01 5.79 49.92
C SER A 305 -17.50 4.91 51.07
N MET A 306 -16.64 4.55 52.03
CA MET A 306 -16.91 4.24 53.45
C MET A 306 -15.58 3.79 54.16
N PRO A 307 -15.44 3.83 55.50
CA PRO A 307 -15.03 4.99 56.31
C PRO A 307 -13.65 4.84 56.99
N ASN A 308 -13.16 5.95 57.53
CA ASN A 308 -11.94 6.06 58.35
C ASN A 308 -12.02 5.28 59.66
N GLU A 309 -10.98 4.50 59.97
CA GLU A 309 -10.53 4.26 61.35
C GLU A 309 -9.00 4.40 61.47
N THR A 310 -8.61 5.32 62.33
CA THR A 310 -7.26 5.64 62.80
C THR A 310 -6.76 4.61 63.80
N THR A 311 -5.50 4.17 63.70
CA THR A 311 -4.57 4.13 64.84
C THR A 311 -3.11 4.02 64.38
N SER A 312 -2.27 4.71 65.13
CA SER A 312 -0.83 5.00 65.05
C SER A 312 0.11 3.80 65.24
N GLU A 313 1.31 3.86 64.66
CA GLU A 313 2.59 3.91 65.41
C GLU A 313 3.81 4.12 64.46
N GLU A 314 4.76 4.93 64.93
CA GLU A 314 6.02 5.30 64.27
C GLU A 314 7.08 4.18 64.36
N VAL A 315 8.09 4.18 63.47
CA VAL A 315 9.53 4.31 63.80
C VAL A 315 10.40 4.22 62.52
N SER A 316 11.50 4.94 62.59
CA SER A 316 12.52 5.36 61.62
C SER A 316 13.39 4.30 60.93
N SER A 317 13.89 4.61 59.72
CA SER A 317 15.31 4.98 59.45
C SER A 317 15.76 4.70 57.99
N ALA A 318 16.85 5.37 57.62
CA ALA A 318 17.40 5.61 56.29
C ALA A 318 17.82 4.39 55.45
N GLY A 319 17.83 4.55 54.11
CA GLY A 319 18.56 3.67 53.21
C GLY A 319 18.31 3.93 51.71
N THR A 320 19.35 4.40 51.02
CA THR A 320 19.46 4.68 49.58
C THR A 320 18.95 3.55 48.68
N PHE A 321 18.07 3.84 47.72
CA PHE A 321 17.59 2.88 46.73
C PHE A 321 18.26 3.09 45.36
N SER A 322 19.02 2.09 44.93
CA SER A 322 19.41 1.81 43.55
C SER A 322 18.63 0.58 43.10
N GLY A 323 17.90 0.65 41.99
CA GLY A 323 17.06 -0.46 41.54
C GLY A 323 16.93 -0.53 40.02
N GLN A 324 17.64 -1.49 39.42
CA GLN A 324 17.24 -2.17 38.20
C GLN A 324 15.90 -2.88 38.44
N ILE A 325 15.01 -2.88 37.45
CA ILE A 325 13.81 -3.73 37.45
C ILE A 325 13.86 -4.67 36.25
N SER A 326 14.02 -5.95 36.56
CA SER A 326 13.69 -7.12 35.75
C SER A 326 12.25 -7.52 36.02
N PHE A 327 11.48 -7.87 34.99
CA PHE A 327 10.17 -8.51 35.15
C PHE A 327 10.28 -10.01 34.86
N ASP A 328 9.91 -10.82 35.85
CA ASP A 328 9.85 -12.28 35.80
C ASP A 328 8.40 -12.74 35.64
N TRP A 329 8.15 -13.75 34.79
CA TRP A 329 6.86 -14.41 34.64
C TRP A 329 7.02 -15.87 35.04
N SER A 330 6.59 -16.20 36.25
CA SER A 330 6.55 -17.58 36.73
C SER A 330 5.30 -18.29 36.24
N SER A 331 5.55 -19.49 35.71
CA SER A 331 4.56 -20.42 35.17
C SER A 331 3.77 -21.10 36.29
N ASN A 332 2.50 -21.39 36.06
CA ASN A 332 1.81 -22.45 36.82
C ASN A 332 1.01 -23.34 35.87
N ARG A 333 1.38 -24.63 35.83
CA ARG A 333 0.63 -25.72 35.20
C ARG A 333 -0.27 -26.37 36.26
N GLY A 334 -1.51 -26.70 35.90
CA GLY A 334 -2.41 -27.50 36.73
C GLY A 334 -3.60 -28.02 35.92
N SER A 335 -3.79 -29.34 35.93
CA SER A 335 -4.60 -30.17 35.02
C SER A 335 -6.11 -30.20 35.30
N SER A 336 -6.89 -30.38 34.22
CA SER A 336 -8.16 -31.13 34.03
C SER A 336 -9.31 -31.05 35.05
N SER A 337 -10.52 -30.71 34.57
CA SER A 337 -11.80 -31.41 34.88
C SER A 337 -12.95 -30.93 33.97
N ASN A 338 -13.86 -31.86 33.66
CA ASN A 338 -15.03 -31.82 32.77
C ASN A 338 -16.23 -30.98 33.29
N CYS A 339 -17.23 -30.84 32.40
CA CYS A 339 -18.67 -30.51 32.60
C CYS A 339 -19.00 -29.00 32.63
N SER A 340 -20.10 -28.49 32.07
CA SER A 340 -21.26 -29.03 31.35
C SER A 340 -22.10 -27.85 30.84
N PHE A 341 -22.93 -28.11 29.83
CA PHE A 341 -24.07 -27.30 29.37
C PHE A 341 -24.78 -26.52 30.48
N ILE A 342 -25.06 -25.24 30.23
CA ILE A 342 -26.15 -24.49 30.86
C ILE A 342 -26.91 -23.78 29.74
N ASP A 343 -28.19 -24.11 29.65
CA ASP A 343 -29.21 -23.53 28.78
C ASP A 343 -29.42 -22.02 29.06
N GLU A 344 -29.56 -21.21 28.01
CA GLU A 344 -30.19 -19.89 28.12
C GLU A 344 -31.69 -19.97 27.72
N PRO A 345 -32.59 -19.28 28.43
CA PRO A 345 -34.02 -19.45 28.28
C PRO A 345 -34.60 -18.63 27.13
N ALA A 346 -35.60 -19.20 26.46
CA ALA A 346 -36.46 -18.53 25.50
C ALA A 346 -37.38 -17.49 26.20
N ILE A 347 -37.41 -16.25 25.69
CA ILE A 347 -38.50 -15.29 25.97
C ILE A 347 -38.89 -14.51 24.69
N SER A 348 -40.10 -14.83 24.25
CA SER A 348 -41.15 -14.12 23.50
C SER A 348 -40.88 -12.86 22.65
N GLU A 349 -41.41 -12.94 21.43
CA GLU A 349 -41.89 -11.85 20.58
C GLU A 349 -42.88 -10.91 21.30
N ASN A 350 -42.54 -9.63 21.41
CA ASN A 350 -43.36 -8.45 21.02
C ASN A 350 -42.82 -7.18 21.68
N SER A 351 -42.10 -6.36 20.91
CA SER A 351 -42.14 -4.90 21.06
C SER A 351 -41.47 -4.26 19.86
N THR A 352 -42.28 -3.63 19.02
CA THR A 352 -41.87 -2.69 17.99
C THR A 352 -41.07 -1.55 18.62
N GLU A 353 -39.76 -1.53 18.42
CA GLU A 353 -38.94 -0.34 18.63
C GLU A 353 -38.46 0.21 17.29
N HIS A 354 -38.81 1.47 17.06
CA HIS A 354 -38.36 2.28 15.94
C HIS A 354 -36.83 2.36 15.92
N LEU A 355 -36.23 2.05 14.76
CA LEU A 355 -34.86 2.44 14.42
C LEU A 355 -34.70 3.96 14.65
N PRO A 356 -33.73 4.42 15.46
CA PRO A 356 -33.47 5.84 15.57
C PRO A 356 -32.82 6.34 14.27
N SER A 357 -33.40 7.41 13.76
CA SER A 357 -32.91 8.24 12.64
C SER A 357 -31.44 8.62 12.81
N HIS A 358 -30.69 8.59 11.69
CA HIS A 358 -29.40 9.26 11.53
C HIS A 358 -29.42 10.68 12.10
N GLY A 359 -28.47 10.99 12.97
CA GLY A 359 -28.21 12.36 13.42
C GLY A 359 -27.92 12.50 14.91
N GLN A 360 -26.88 11.83 15.43
CA GLN A 360 -26.14 12.32 16.59
C GLN A 360 -24.65 11.96 16.43
N SER A 361 -23.87 12.90 15.90
CA SER A 361 -22.42 12.87 16.03
C SER A 361 -22.08 12.89 17.53
N GLN A 362 -21.61 11.77 18.07
CA GLN A 362 -20.93 11.80 19.35
C GLN A 362 -19.67 12.65 19.17
N GLU A 363 -19.73 13.92 19.57
CA GLU A 363 -18.56 14.80 19.57
C GLU A 363 -17.49 14.17 20.45
N ARG A 364 -16.45 13.62 19.82
CA ARG A 364 -15.26 13.16 20.54
C ARG A 364 -14.59 14.40 21.14
N PRO A 365 -14.15 14.36 22.40
CA PRO A 365 -13.68 15.55 23.10
C PRO A 365 -12.29 16.06 22.63
N TRP A 366 -11.69 15.48 21.59
CA TRP A 366 -10.36 15.84 21.07
C TRP A 366 -10.32 15.99 19.54
N SER A 367 -9.43 16.87 19.07
CA SER A 367 -9.26 17.19 17.65
C SER A 367 -8.67 16.01 16.87
N VAL A 368 -8.98 15.89 15.57
CA VAL A 368 -8.27 14.96 14.66
C VAL A 368 -6.78 15.28 14.58
N GLU A 369 -6.43 16.57 14.66
CA GLU A 369 -5.03 17.02 14.62
C GLU A 369 -4.20 16.45 15.78
N ASP A 370 -4.85 16.08 16.89
CA ASP A 370 -4.19 15.47 18.03
C ASP A 370 -3.94 13.96 17.88
N GLU A 371 -4.38 13.32 16.79
CA GLU A 371 -4.27 11.86 16.63
C GLU A 371 -3.03 11.43 15.83
N TYR A 372 -2.41 12.36 15.11
CA TYR A 372 -1.23 12.12 14.27
C TYR A 372 -0.12 13.12 14.57
N ALA A 373 1.09 12.81 14.13
CA ALA A 373 2.27 13.67 14.28
C ALA A 373 3.18 13.57 13.08
N SER A 374 4.14 14.49 13.00
CA SER A 374 5.18 14.50 11.98
C SER A 374 6.37 13.66 12.46
N MET A 375 6.61 12.51 11.83
CA MET A 375 7.66 11.55 12.22
C MET A 375 8.62 11.26 11.05
N GLY A 376 9.90 11.09 11.33
CA GLY A 376 10.87 10.57 10.36
C GLY A 376 10.65 9.08 10.08
N ILE A 377 11.20 8.56 8.97
CA ILE A 377 11.03 7.15 8.63
C ILE A 377 11.67 6.22 9.67
N ASP A 378 12.80 6.60 10.27
CA ASP A 378 13.40 5.86 11.38
C ASP A 378 12.43 5.72 12.57
N GLU A 379 11.78 6.82 12.96
CA GLU A 379 10.78 6.83 14.04
C GLU A 379 9.56 5.95 13.70
N ILE A 380 9.10 5.99 12.44
CA ILE A 380 7.96 5.18 11.98
C ILE A 380 8.32 3.71 11.91
N VAL A 381 9.50 3.36 11.41
CA VAL A 381 9.86 1.96 11.18
C VAL A 381 10.38 1.30 12.46
N ASN A 382 11.30 1.97 13.16
CA ASN A 382 12.00 1.43 14.32
C ASN A 382 11.39 1.87 15.67
N GLY A 383 10.58 2.93 15.68
CA GLY A 383 9.92 3.44 16.87
C GLY A 383 10.61 4.67 17.48
N GLN A 384 9.89 5.36 18.37
CA GLN A 384 10.40 6.53 19.09
C GLN A 384 11.02 6.12 20.44
N CYS A 385 12.27 5.64 20.40
CA CYS A 385 13.00 5.09 21.55
C CYS A 385 13.14 6.05 22.76
N SER A 386 12.93 7.36 22.58
CA SER A 386 13.14 8.38 23.60
C SER A 386 11.92 8.70 24.48
N SER A 387 10.76 8.09 24.24
CA SER A 387 9.52 8.37 24.98
C SER A 387 8.79 7.06 25.31
N SER A 388 8.48 6.84 26.59
CA SER A 388 7.69 5.68 27.04
C SER A 388 6.32 5.61 26.38
N ASP A 389 5.78 6.76 26.00
CA ASP A 389 4.46 6.92 25.37
C ASP A 389 4.59 7.20 23.85
N GLY A 390 5.77 6.94 23.28
CA GLY A 390 6.07 7.16 21.86
C GLY A 390 5.47 6.10 20.96
N PHE A 391 5.41 6.40 19.66
CA PHE A 391 5.01 5.40 18.67
C PHE A 391 5.95 4.19 18.73
N PRO A 392 5.43 2.95 18.86
CA PRO A 392 6.26 1.78 19.10
C PRO A 392 7.13 1.38 17.91
N GLY A 393 6.80 1.80 16.68
CA GLY A 393 7.49 1.38 15.46
C GLY A 393 6.79 0.23 14.75
N LEU A 394 6.80 0.23 13.42
CA LEU A 394 6.19 -0.83 12.61
C LEU A 394 6.93 -2.17 12.72
N ILE A 395 8.26 -2.17 12.78
CA ILE A 395 9.05 -3.40 12.98
C ILE A 395 8.78 -3.99 14.37
N PRO A 396 8.80 -3.22 15.47
CA PRO A 396 8.39 -3.74 16.78
C PRO A 396 6.98 -4.32 16.81
N LEU A 397 6.00 -3.69 16.14
CA LEU A 397 4.65 -4.25 16.02
C LEU A 397 4.63 -5.60 15.26
N ALA A 398 5.35 -5.69 14.14
CA ALA A 398 5.48 -6.94 13.38
C ALA A 398 6.18 -8.05 14.21
N LYS A 399 7.22 -7.71 14.98
CA LYS A 399 7.91 -8.64 15.88
C LYS A 399 6.99 -9.15 16.99
N ARG A 400 6.19 -8.25 17.60
CA ARG A 400 5.18 -8.64 18.59
C ARG A 400 4.17 -9.63 18.02
N TYR A 401 3.72 -9.44 16.79
CA TYR A 401 2.86 -10.42 16.11
C TYR A 401 3.59 -11.75 15.92
N LEU A 402 4.83 -11.74 15.42
CA LEU A 402 5.62 -12.96 15.23
C LEU A 402 5.78 -13.76 16.54
N ASP A 403 5.89 -13.08 17.69
CA ASP A 403 6.01 -13.75 19.00
C ASP A 403 4.74 -14.51 19.41
N THR A 404 3.58 -14.20 18.81
CA THR A 404 2.33 -14.95 18.98
C THR A 404 2.22 -16.17 18.07
N THR A 405 3.15 -16.32 17.12
CA THR A 405 3.12 -17.36 16.09
C THR A 405 4.20 -18.41 16.32
N ASN A 406 3.94 -19.64 15.89
CA ASN A 406 4.86 -20.77 16.07
C ASN A 406 5.86 -20.87 14.90
N PHE A 407 6.91 -20.04 14.90
CA PHE A 407 8.02 -20.15 13.96
C PHE A 407 9.12 -21.08 14.49
N THR A 408 9.79 -21.80 13.59
CA THR A 408 11.08 -22.44 13.92
C THR A 408 12.14 -21.37 14.14
N SER A 409 13.16 -21.65 14.95
CA SER A 409 14.25 -20.70 15.22
C SER A 409 14.97 -20.27 13.94
N GLU A 410 15.12 -21.17 12.97
CA GLU A 410 15.72 -20.87 11.66
C GLU A 410 14.85 -19.92 10.83
N ALA A 411 13.54 -20.19 10.73
CA ALA A 411 12.63 -19.32 10.00
C ALA A 411 12.53 -17.94 10.66
N ARG A 412 12.52 -17.89 12.00
CA ARG A 412 12.54 -16.63 12.75
C ARG A 412 13.82 -15.84 12.49
N ALA A 413 14.99 -16.47 12.54
CA ALA A 413 16.26 -15.81 12.24
C ALA A 413 16.30 -15.24 10.81
N LYS A 414 15.71 -15.96 9.84
CA LYS A 414 15.61 -15.47 8.47
C LYS A 414 14.71 -14.22 8.37
N VAL A 415 13.54 -14.25 8.98
CA VAL A 415 12.63 -13.09 9.02
C VAL A 415 13.27 -11.92 9.75
N ASP A 416 13.96 -12.15 10.87
CA ASP A 416 14.66 -11.10 11.59
C ASP A 416 15.75 -10.46 10.72
N SER A 417 16.46 -11.22 9.88
CA SER A 417 17.42 -10.65 8.93
C SER A 417 16.77 -9.70 7.91
N TYR A 418 15.53 -9.98 7.49
CA TYR A 418 14.76 -9.09 6.61
C TYR A 418 14.35 -7.80 7.34
N LEU A 419 13.88 -7.93 8.58
CA LEU A 419 13.50 -6.78 9.38
C LEU A 419 14.72 -5.89 9.69
N THR A 420 15.90 -6.48 9.95
CA THR A 420 17.14 -5.72 10.14
C THR A 420 17.49 -4.90 8.91
N LEU A 421 17.42 -5.46 7.70
CA LEU A 421 17.65 -4.70 6.46
C LEU A 421 16.74 -3.45 6.39
N ILE A 422 15.45 -3.62 6.64
CA ILE A 422 14.45 -2.54 6.55
C ILE A 422 14.73 -1.48 7.64
N GLY A 423 14.98 -1.91 8.87
CA GLY A 423 15.30 -1.02 9.98
C GLY A 423 16.58 -0.23 9.75
N SER A 424 17.62 -0.87 9.21
CA SER A 424 18.90 -0.20 8.87
C SER A 424 18.76 0.79 7.72
N ARG A 425 17.86 0.55 6.76
CA ARG A 425 17.54 1.53 5.71
C ARG A 425 16.77 2.73 6.24
N ALA A 426 15.82 2.49 7.14
CA ALA A 426 15.03 3.54 7.77
C ALA A 426 15.88 4.48 8.64
N SER A 427 16.85 3.93 9.38
CA SER A 427 17.78 4.71 10.20
C SER A 427 18.92 5.36 9.40
N GLY A 428 19.12 4.93 8.15
CA GLY A 428 20.24 5.36 7.31
C GLY A 428 21.56 4.66 7.58
N ALA A 429 21.59 3.66 8.46
CA ALA A 429 22.75 2.79 8.67
C ALA A 429 23.14 2.03 7.39
N SER A 430 22.16 1.66 6.57
CA SER A 430 22.37 1.10 5.23
C SER A 430 21.78 2.01 4.16
N TRP A 431 22.44 2.09 3.01
CA TRP A 431 21.98 2.93 1.91
C TRP A 431 20.78 2.32 1.19
N THR A 432 19.93 3.20 0.65
CA THR A 432 18.93 2.80 -0.34
C THR A 432 19.57 2.61 -1.71
N SER A 433 18.94 1.77 -2.55
CA SER A 433 19.32 1.56 -3.95
C SER A 433 19.42 2.89 -4.72
N ALA A 434 18.49 3.82 -4.49
CA ALA A 434 18.50 5.13 -5.12
C ALA A 434 19.71 5.99 -4.68
N LYS A 435 20.07 5.97 -3.39
CA LYS A 435 21.26 6.69 -2.89
C LYS A 435 22.53 6.10 -3.48
N TRP A 436 22.67 4.77 -3.47
CA TRP A 436 23.83 4.10 -4.03
C TRP A 436 23.99 4.41 -5.53
N GLN A 437 22.92 4.36 -6.33
CA GLN A 437 22.99 4.72 -7.76
C GLN A 437 23.45 6.17 -7.97
N ARG A 438 22.93 7.12 -7.17
CA ARG A 438 23.37 8.51 -7.24
C ARG A 438 24.85 8.66 -6.92
N GLU A 439 25.33 8.02 -5.86
CA GLU A 439 26.74 8.08 -5.46
C GLU A 439 27.65 7.36 -6.46
N PHE A 440 27.22 6.24 -7.02
CA PHE A 440 27.94 5.54 -8.09
C PHE A 440 28.15 6.46 -9.29
N ILE A 441 27.08 7.07 -9.80
CA ILE A 441 27.14 8.02 -10.93
C ILE A 441 28.00 9.23 -10.55
N HIS A 442 27.77 9.79 -9.36
CA HIS A 442 28.49 10.98 -8.90
C HIS A 442 29.99 10.72 -8.91
N ASN A 443 30.45 9.59 -8.38
CA ASN A 443 31.87 9.28 -8.25
C ASN A 443 32.50 8.65 -9.50
N HIS A 444 31.71 8.45 -10.56
CA HIS A 444 32.20 7.88 -11.81
C HIS A 444 33.16 8.82 -12.55
N SER A 445 34.29 8.29 -13.03
CA SER A 445 35.35 9.09 -13.69
C SER A 445 34.90 9.79 -14.98
N GLU A 446 33.98 9.17 -15.72
CA GLU A 446 33.42 9.73 -16.95
C GLU A 446 32.22 10.67 -16.72
N TYR A 447 31.74 10.84 -15.48
CA TYR A 447 30.62 11.74 -15.18
C TYR A 447 31.07 13.19 -15.04
N LYS A 448 30.48 14.07 -15.84
CA LYS A 448 30.88 15.48 -15.98
C LYS A 448 30.26 16.43 -14.94
N LYS A 449 29.51 15.89 -13.97
CA LYS A 449 28.79 16.67 -12.94
C LYS A 449 27.76 17.65 -13.54
N ASP A 450 27.19 17.30 -14.70
CA ASP A 450 26.26 18.09 -15.50
C ASP A 450 24.83 17.53 -15.49
N SER A 451 24.55 16.57 -14.60
CA SER A 451 23.27 15.84 -14.52
C SER A 451 22.93 15.01 -15.75
N VAL A 452 23.91 14.74 -16.63
CA VAL A 452 23.75 13.84 -17.79
C VAL A 452 24.48 12.52 -17.53
N VAL A 453 23.73 11.42 -17.52
CA VAL A 453 24.31 10.07 -17.41
C VAL A 453 24.67 9.58 -18.82
N GLY A 454 25.97 9.55 -19.13
CA GLY A 454 26.46 9.04 -20.40
C GLY A 454 26.35 7.52 -20.53
N GLU A 455 26.33 7.01 -21.76
CA GLU A 455 26.15 5.57 -22.05
C GLU A 455 27.17 4.68 -21.33
N ARG A 456 28.43 5.11 -21.25
CA ARG A 456 29.48 4.36 -20.54
C ARG A 456 29.23 4.28 -19.02
N VAL A 457 28.79 5.39 -18.43
CA VAL A 457 28.42 5.43 -17.00
C VAL A 457 27.24 4.48 -16.73
N ALA A 458 26.24 4.49 -17.62
CA ALA A 458 25.11 3.58 -17.54
C ALA A 458 25.51 2.10 -17.71
N TYR A 459 26.41 1.80 -18.64
CA TYR A 459 26.99 0.46 -18.81
C TYR A 459 27.70 -0.01 -17.55
N ASP A 460 28.63 0.78 -17.00
CA ASP A 460 29.39 0.40 -15.81
C ASP A 460 28.47 0.23 -14.59
N MET A 461 27.47 1.11 -14.43
CA MET A 461 26.47 1.00 -13.37
C MET A 461 25.65 -0.28 -13.49
N LEU A 462 25.13 -0.61 -14.69
CA LEU A 462 24.33 -1.82 -14.88
C LEU A 462 25.17 -3.11 -14.77
N ARG A 463 26.47 -3.06 -15.09
CA ARG A 463 27.40 -4.16 -14.77
C ARG A 463 27.56 -4.35 -13.26
N ALA A 464 27.70 -3.26 -12.51
CA ALA A 464 27.74 -3.31 -11.05
C ALA A 464 26.43 -3.84 -10.45
N VAL A 465 25.26 -3.39 -10.96
CA VAL A 465 23.96 -3.94 -10.56
C VAL A 465 23.89 -5.44 -10.82
N LYS A 466 24.32 -5.90 -12.01
CA LYS A 466 24.37 -7.34 -12.32
C LYS A 466 25.22 -8.12 -11.31
N GLU A 467 26.38 -7.59 -10.93
CA GLU A 467 27.27 -8.22 -9.94
C GLU A 467 26.62 -8.28 -8.53
N ILE A 468 25.95 -7.20 -8.12
CA ILE A 468 25.18 -7.15 -6.87
C ILE A 468 24.06 -8.19 -6.89
N THR A 469 23.30 -8.27 -7.97
CA THR A 469 22.19 -9.23 -8.13
C THR A 469 22.71 -10.67 -8.08
N GLU A 470 23.74 -11.03 -8.86
CA GLU A 470 24.27 -12.40 -8.93
C GLU A 470 24.96 -12.85 -7.64
N SER A 471 25.56 -11.91 -6.90
CA SER A 471 26.13 -12.18 -5.58
C SER A 471 25.10 -12.16 -4.44
N ASN A 472 23.85 -11.78 -4.75
CA ASN A 472 22.79 -11.53 -3.77
C ASN A 472 23.24 -10.57 -2.66
N GLY A 473 23.84 -9.43 -3.06
CA GLY A 473 24.30 -8.37 -2.16
C GLY A 473 25.61 -8.63 -1.43
N LYS A 474 26.36 -9.68 -1.81
CA LYS A 474 27.64 -10.06 -1.15
C LYS A 474 28.88 -9.55 -1.87
N ALA A 475 28.73 -8.88 -3.00
CA ALA A 475 29.84 -8.26 -3.72
C ALA A 475 30.41 -7.08 -2.92
N GLU A 476 31.68 -6.74 -3.19
CA GLU A 476 32.31 -5.55 -2.63
C GLU A 476 31.64 -4.27 -3.16
N VAL A 477 31.26 -4.27 -4.44
CA VAL A 477 30.46 -3.21 -5.03
C VAL A 477 29.04 -3.24 -4.42
N GLY A 478 28.59 -2.10 -3.89
CA GLY A 478 27.28 -2.00 -3.24
C GLY A 478 27.26 -2.36 -1.75
N ARG A 479 28.41 -2.64 -1.13
CA ARG A 479 28.51 -2.98 0.30
C ARG A 479 27.81 -1.99 1.25
N GLU A 480 27.72 -0.72 0.88
CA GLU A 480 27.05 0.33 1.66
C GLU A 480 25.55 0.08 1.82
N MET A 481 24.94 -0.70 0.91
CA MET A 481 23.53 -1.10 0.98
C MET A 481 23.29 -2.31 1.88
N TYR A 482 24.34 -3.07 2.22
CA TYR A 482 24.25 -4.36 2.92
C TYR A 482 25.07 -4.45 4.20
N SER A 483 25.58 -3.32 4.69
CA SER A 483 26.33 -3.24 5.95
C SER A 483 25.37 -3.13 7.14
N PHE A 484 24.86 -4.26 7.65
CA PHE A 484 23.98 -4.32 8.82
C PHE A 484 24.12 -5.60 9.64
#